data_AF-A0A2Z6PNW7-F1
#
_entry.id   AF-A0A2Z6PNW7-F1
#
_cell.length_a   1.000
_cell.length_b   1.000
_cell.length_c   1.000
_cell.angle_alpha   90.00
_cell.angle_beta   90.00
_cell.angle_gamma   90.00
#
_symmetry.space_group_name_H-M   'P 1'
#
loop_
_entity.id
_entity.type
_entity.pdbx_description
1 polymer ?
#
loop_
_entity_poly.entity_id
_entity_poly.type
_entity_poly.pdbx_seq_one_letter_code
_entity_poly.pdbx_strand_id
1 'polypeptide(L)'
;MTKKYLYTIHVCYRKDFVTYAETCFQKFGDRVKHWITFNEPHTFSTQGYDVGLHAPGRCSILLHLFCKEGNSSTEPYIVAHNVLLTHAAVADIYRKKYKNTQGGSLGIAFDVIWYEPATNTQEDIEAAQRAQDFQLGCSMRSRVGNRLPKFTPSEAALVKGSLDFVGINHYTTFYARNSTTNLIGTLLHDSIADSGAITLPFNGTKAIAERANSIWLYIVPQSMRTLMNYVKQKYGNPPVYVTENGMDDANSIFISKKDALKDEKRIRYYSGYLSYLLAAI
;
A
#
# COMPACT_ATOMS: atom_id res chain seq x y z
N MET A 1 -3.51 28.10 20.06
CA MET A 1 -2.86 27.71 18.79
C MET A 1 -3.82 26.82 18.03
N THR A 2 -4.44 27.36 16.99
CA THR A 2 -5.58 26.79 16.27
C THR A 2 -5.13 25.58 15.42
N LYS A 3 -5.70 24.40 15.69
CA LYS A 3 -5.65 23.21 14.83
C LYS A 3 -6.25 23.57 13.46
N LYS A 4 -5.44 24.09 12.54
CA LYS A 4 -5.89 24.40 11.18
C LYS A 4 -5.27 23.36 10.26
N TYR A 5 -6.15 22.55 9.65
CA TYR A 5 -5.91 21.55 8.61
C TYR A 5 -5.51 20.14 9.09
N LEU A 6 -6.50 19.26 9.20
CA LEU A 6 -6.30 17.81 9.08
C LEU A 6 -5.89 17.51 7.63
N TYR A 7 -4.59 17.51 7.37
CA TYR A 7 -4.04 17.74 6.03
C TYR A 7 -4.59 16.82 4.95
N THR A 8 -4.73 15.50 5.09
CA THR A 8 -5.16 14.65 3.95
C THR A 8 -6.68 14.44 3.82
N ILE A 9 -7.47 14.84 4.83
CA ILE A 9 -8.94 14.72 4.80
C ILE A 9 -9.58 15.94 4.12
N HIS A 10 -8.97 17.13 4.23
CA HIS A 10 -9.54 18.37 3.71
C HIS A 10 -9.23 18.62 2.24
N VAL A 11 -10.20 19.20 1.52
CA VAL A 11 -10.11 19.56 0.09
C VAL A 11 -8.95 20.53 -0.22
N CYS A 12 -8.55 21.40 0.73
CA CYS A 12 -7.42 22.32 0.56
C CYS A 12 -6.09 21.60 0.30
N TYR A 13 -5.93 20.39 0.85
CA TYR A 13 -4.76 19.52 0.66
C TYR A 13 -4.30 19.40 -0.78
N ARG A 14 -5.26 19.22 -1.69
CA ARG A 14 -4.97 18.92 -3.09
C ARG A 14 -4.23 20.08 -3.74
N LYS A 15 -4.68 21.31 -3.48
CA LYS A 15 -4.07 22.52 -4.05
C LYS A 15 -2.67 22.74 -3.48
N ASP A 16 -2.51 22.53 -2.19
CA ASP A 16 -1.23 22.71 -1.50
C ASP A 16 -0.21 21.68 -2.01
N PHE A 17 -0.60 20.41 -2.11
CA PHE A 17 0.27 19.34 -2.63
C PHE A 17 0.62 19.54 -4.10
N VAL A 18 -0.34 19.98 -4.92
CA VAL A 18 -0.08 20.34 -6.33
C VAL A 18 0.95 21.47 -6.44
N THR A 19 0.82 22.50 -5.60
CA THR A 19 1.77 23.62 -5.57
C THR A 19 3.17 23.15 -5.14
N TYR A 20 3.24 22.28 -4.13
CA TYR A 20 4.47 21.63 -3.72
C TYR A 20 5.11 20.83 -4.87
N ALA A 21 4.33 19.97 -5.55
CA ALA A 21 4.81 19.16 -6.65
C ALA A 21 5.32 20.00 -7.83
N GLU A 22 4.58 21.05 -8.24
CA GLU A 22 5.05 21.98 -9.27
C GLU A 22 6.36 22.66 -8.87
N THR A 23 6.50 23.06 -7.61
CA THR A 23 7.75 23.65 -7.11
C THR A 23 8.91 22.66 -7.26
N CYS A 24 8.71 21.39 -6.92
CA CYS A 24 9.71 20.33 -7.14
C CYS A 24 10.07 20.16 -8.62
N PHE A 25 9.06 20.11 -9.51
CA PHE A 25 9.31 20.00 -10.95
C PHE A 25 10.11 21.18 -11.48
N GLN A 26 9.80 22.41 -11.06
CA GLN A 26 10.50 23.62 -11.47
C GLN A 26 11.95 23.64 -10.99
N LYS A 27 12.23 23.14 -9.79
CA LYS A 27 13.56 23.24 -9.16
C LYS A 27 14.49 22.08 -9.50
N PHE A 28 13.94 20.90 -9.79
CA PHE A 28 14.74 19.68 -9.93
C PHE A 28 14.46 18.89 -11.21
N GLY A 29 13.40 19.20 -11.95
CA GLY A 29 13.00 18.42 -13.13
C GLY A 29 13.95 18.57 -14.34
N ASP A 30 14.89 19.50 -14.29
CA ASP A 30 16.04 19.55 -15.19
C ASP A 30 16.87 18.25 -15.10
N ARG A 31 17.01 17.69 -13.89
CA ARG A 31 17.81 16.48 -13.60
C ARG A 31 16.98 15.25 -13.22
N VAL A 32 15.90 15.41 -12.46
CA VAL A 32 15.07 14.31 -11.97
C VAL A 32 14.12 13.84 -13.07
N LYS A 33 14.21 12.56 -13.43
CA LYS A 33 13.43 11.93 -14.52
C LYS A 33 12.45 10.85 -14.06
N HIS A 34 12.42 10.54 -12.77
CA HIS A 34 11.46 9.59 -12.19
C HIS A 34 10.88 10.20 -10.92
N TRP A 35 9.56 10.37 -10.91
CA TRP A 35 8.82 11.00 -9.83
C TRP A 35 7.82 10.00 -9.24
N ILE A 36 7.87 9.83 -7.91
CA ILE A 36 6.84 9.13 -7.15
C ILE A 36 6.07 10.19 -6.38
N THR A 37 4.77 10.32 -6.63
CA THR A 37 3.97 11.33 -5.93
C THR A 37 3.66 10.92 -4.50
N PHE A 38 3.31 9.64 -4.30
CA PHE A 38 2.93 9.09 -3.01
C PHE A 38 3.62 7.75 -2.81
N ASN A 39 4.10 7.53 -1.60
CA ASN A 39 4.60 6.24 -1.13
C ASN A 39 3.53 5.59 -0.26
N GLU A 40 3.20 4.33 -0.55
CA GLU A 40 2.35 3.46 0.26
C GLU A 40 1.00 4.06 0.69
N PRO A 41 0.16 4.49 -0.27
CA PRO A 41 -1.14 5.08 0.04
C PRO A 41 -2.05 4.18 0.87
N HIS A 42 -1.96 2.86 0.70
CA HIS A 42 -2.71 1.92 1.53
C HIS A 42 -2.15 1.91 2.97
N THR A 43 -0.84 1.71 3.16
CA THR A 43 -0.22 1.73 4.50
C THR A 43 -0.58 2.97 5.29
N PHE A 44 -0.37 4.19 4.77
CA PHE A 44 -0.59 5.38 5.59
C PHE A 44 -2.07 5.71 5.79
N SER A 45 -2.96 5.31 4.88
CA SER A 45 -4.41 5.46 5.07
C SER A 45 -4.88 4.55 6.20
N THR A 46 -4.48 3.28 6.17
CA THR A 46 -4.86 2.30 7.19
C THR A 46 -4.17 2.58 8.53
N GLN A 47 -2.85 2.71 8.57
CA GLN A 47 -2.13 2.91 9.84
C GLN A 47 -2.38 4.28 10.47
N GLY A 48 -2.69 5.31 9.66
CA GLY A 48 -2.90 6.67 10.15
C GLY A 48 -4.35 7.02 10.49
N TYR A 49 -5.32 6.36 9.83
CA TYR A 49 -6.75 6.71 9.91
C TYR A 49 -7.69 5.53 10.23
N ASP A 50 -7.17 4.30 10.31
CA ASP A 50 -7.89 3.13 10.83
C ASP A 50 -7.28 2.65 12.15
N VAL A 51 -6.02 2.22 12.14
CA VAL A 51 -5.34 1.65 13.32
C VAL A 51 -4.88 2.76 14.27
N GLY A 52 -4.49 3.92 13.74
CA GLY A 52 -4.03 5.07 14.50
C GLY A 52 -2.61 4.95 15.08
N LEU A 53 -1.79 4.02 14.59
CA LEU A 53 -0.37 3.87 14.99
C LEU A 53 0.56 4.87 14.31
N HIS A 54 0.22 5.30 13.09
CA HIS A 54 0.97 6.32 12.36
C HIS A 54 0.31 7.68 12.50
N ALA A 55 1.08 8.76 12.30
CA ALA A 55 0.50 10.11 12.26
C ALA A 55 -0.59 10.19 11.16
N PRO A 56 -1.73 10.87 11.42
CA PRO A 56 -2.02 11.69 12.60
C PRO A 56 -2.59 10.93 13.81
N GLY A 57 -2.71 9.60 13.74
CA GLY A 57 -3.17 8.76 14.86
C GLY A 57 -4.67 8.83 15.07
N ARG A 58 -5.45 8.76 13.98
CA ARG A 58 -6.92 8.80 14.02
C ARG A 58 -7.49 7.39 13.89
N CYS A 59 -8.49 7.10 14.71
CA CYS A 59 -9.24 5.85 14.68
C CYS A 59 -10.59 6.00 15.43
N SER A 60 -11.49 5.04 15.25
CA SER A 60 -12.74 4.94 16.00
C SER A 60 -12.49 4.63 17.49
N ILE A 61 -13.21 5.31 18.38
CA ILE A 61 -13.02 5.23 19.84
C ILE A 61 -13.41 3.85 20.40
N LEU A 62 -14.46 3.24 19.87
CA LEU A 62 -14.97 1.97 20.35
C LEU A 62 -14.21 0.81 19.69
N LEU A 63 -13.04 0.49 20.24
CA LEU A 63 -12.46 -0.85 20.40
C LEU A 63 -10.94 -0.82 20.64
N HIS A 64 -10.20 0.28 20.39
CA HIS A 64 -8.76 0.28 20.68
C HIS A 64 -8.20 1.64 21.17
N LEU A 65 -8.51 1.98 22.43
CA LEU A 65 -7.77 2.74 23.51
C LEU A 65 -6.83 3.94 23.22
N PHE A 66 -6.42 4.23 21.98
CA PHE A 66 -5.27 5.10 21.69
C PHE A 66 -5.60 6.40 20.94
N CYS A 67 -6.71 6.48 20.20
CA CYS A 67 -7.06 7.68 19.43
C CYS A 67 -8.09 8.55 20.15
N LYS A 68 -7.90 9.87 20.07
CA LYS A 68 -8.80 10.88 20.65
C LYS A 68 -10.01 11.20 19.76
N GLU A 69 -9.85 11.01 18.45
CA GLU A 69 -10.81 11.37 17.42
C GLU A 69 -10.50 10.58 16.12
N GLY A 70 -11.51 10.39 15.27
CA GLY A 70 -11.37 9.64 14.02
C GLY A 70 -12.61 8.82 13.68
N ASN A 71 -12.60 8.22 12.50
CA ASN A 71 -13.59 7.23 12.09
C ASN A 71 -12.92 6.21 11.15
N SER A 72 -12.52 5.07 11.71
CA SER A 72 -11.86 3.96 11.01
C SER A 72 -12.72 3.36 9.88
N SER A 73 -14.03 3.56 9.95
CA SER A 73 -14.96 3.08 8.93
C SER A 73 -14.97 3.94 7.66
N THR A 74 -14.60 5.23 7.75
CA THR A 74 -14.75 6.17 6.62
C THR A 74 -13.47 6.91 6.25
N GLU A 75 -12.65 7.30 7.22
CA GLU A 75 -11.50 8.16 6.99
C GLU A 75 -10.43 7.52 6.08
N PRO A 76 -10.10 6.22 6.20
CA PRO A 76 -9.15 5.58 5.29
C PRO A 76 -9.57 5.73 3.82
N TYR A 77 -10.87 5.57 3.53
CA TYR A 77 -11.40 5.72 2.16
C TYR A 77 -11.41 7.16 1.67
N ILE A 78 -11.70 8.12 2.55
CA ILE A 78 -11.64 9.56 2.21
C ILE A 78 -10.19 9.95 1.88
N VAL A 79 -9.23 9.50 2.69
CA VAL A 79 -7.80 9.77 2.49
C VAL A 79 -7.32 9.14 1.18
N ALA A 80 -7.58 7.85 0.97
CA ALA A 80 -7.22 7.16 -0.27
C ALA A 80 -7.82 7.85 -1.51
N HIS A 81 -9.09 8.26 -1.44
CA HIS A 81 -9.74 8.99 -2.53
C HIS A 81 -9.07 10.34 -2.82
N ASN A 82 -8.76 11.14 -1.79
CA ASN A 82 -8.06 12.41 -1.96
C ASN A 82 -6.65 12.22 -2.52
N VAL A 83 -5.95 11.17 -2.12
CA VAL A 83 -4.62 10.83 -2.62
C VAL A 83 -4.66 10.52 -4.11
N LEU A 84 -5.60 9.67 -4.55
CA LEU A 84 -5.77 9.35 -5.97
C LEU A 84 -6.08 10.59 -6.82
N LEU A 85 -6.97 11.46 -6.34
CA LEU A 85 -7.29 12.71 -7.04
C LEU A 85 -6.14 13.71 -7.06
N THR A 86 -5.37 13.77 -5.98
CA THR A 86 -4.19 14.64 -5.88
C THR A 86 -3.10 14.16 -6.81
N HIS A 87 -2.83 12.85 -6.82
CA HIS A 87 -1.90 12.25 -7.78
C HIS A 87 -2.33 12.54 -9.22
N ALA A 88 -3.60 12.34 -9.55
CA ALA A 88 -4.11 12.57 -10.90
C ALA A 88 -3.97 14.03 -11.33
N ALA A 89 -4.23 14.99 -10.43
CA ALA A 89 -4.00 16.41 -10.70
C ALA A 89 -2.52 16.75 -10.93
N VAL A 90 -1.62 16.18 -10.12
CA VAL A 90 -0.16 16.36 -10.28
C VAL A 90 0.31 15.74 -11.59
N ALA A 91 -0.14 14.54 -11.94
CA ALA A 91 0.19 13.85 -13.17
C ALA A 91 -0.26 14.65 -14.41
N ASP A 92 -1.48 15.20 -14.39
CA ASP A 92 -2.00 16.05 -15.47
C ASP A 92 -1.18 17.32 -15.66
N ILE A 93 -0.80 17.98 -14.56
CA ILE A 93 0.08 19.15 -14.60
C ILE A 93 1.47 18.81 -15.12
N TYR A 94 2.07 17.72 -14.63
CA TYR A 94 3.37 17.25 -15.12
C TYR A 94 3.32 17.00 -16.63
N ARG A 95 2.31 16.25 -17.08
CA ARG A 95 2.09 15.92 -18.49
C ARG A 95 1.95 17.16 -19.37
N LYS A 96 1.15 18.15 -18.93
CA LYS A 96 0.85 19.34 -19.73
C LYS A 96 1.98 20.38 -19.74
N LYS A 97 2.65 20.60 -18.61
CA LYS A 97 3.59 21.71 -18.44
C LYS A 97 5.06 21.29 -18.50
N TYR A 98 5.40 20.10 -18.03
CA TYR A 98 6.79 19.72 -17.73
C TYR A 98 7.30 18.53 -18.54
N LYS A 99 6.42 17.61 -18.96
CA LYS A 99 6.82 16.38 -19.68
C LYS A 99 7.62 16.65 -20.95
N ASN A 100 7.20 17.59 -21.77
CA ASN A 100 7.85 17.90 -23.05
C ASN A 100 9.26 18.51 -22.88
N THR A 101 9.49 19.26 -21.81
CA THR A 101 10.78 19.93 -21.56
C THR A 101 11.71 19.09 -20.69
N GLN A 102 11.15 18.30 -19.77
CA GLN A 102 11.92 17.55 -18.78
C GLN A 102 12.10 16.09 -19.15
N GLY A 103 11.19 15.49 -19.93
CA GLY A 103 11.29 14.10 -20.38
C GLY A 103 11.21 13.05 -19.27
N GLY A 104 10.76 13.41 -18.05
CA GLY A 104 10.65 12.48 -16.93
C GLY A 104 9.37 11.64 -16.96
N SER A 105 9.23 10.75 -16.01
CA SER A 105 8.07 9.86 -15.81
C SER A 105 7.54 9.98 -14.39
N LEU A 106 6.25 9.72 -14.20
CA LEU A 106 5.57 9.89 -12.92
C LEU A 106 4.70 8.69 -12.55
N GLY A 107 4.78 8.25 -11.30
CA GLY A 107 4.03 7.11 -10.76
C GLY A 107 3.66 7.25 -9.28
N ILE A 108 3.10 6.17 -8.73
CA ILE A 108 2.88 5.95 -7.29
C ILE A 108 3.64 4.68 -6.91
N ALA A 109 4.23 4.66 -5.70
CA ALA A 109 4.74 3.43 -5.09
C ALA A 109 3.67 2.85 -4.16
N PHE A 110 3.25 1.62 -4.43
CA PHE A 110 2.22 0.91 -3.66
C PHE A 110 2.85 -0.14 -2.75
N ASP A 111 2.47 -0.16 -1.48
CA ASP A 111 2.71 -1.29 -0.59
C ASP A 111 1.86 -2.48 -1.02
N VAL A 112 2.50 -3.63 -1.24
CA VAL A 112 1.79 -4.83 -1.64
C VAL A 112 2.24 -6.02 -0.81
N ILE A 113 1.37 -6.43 0.12
CA ILE A 113 1.40 -7.78 0.66
C ILE A 113 0.74 -8.70 -0.37
N TRP A 114 1.39 -9.84 -0.65
CA TRP A 114 0.76 -10.90 -1.44
C TRP A 114 -0.06 -11.80 -0.51
N TYR A 115 -1.16 -12.35 -1.01
CA TYR A 115 -2.04 -13.22 -0.23
C TYR A 115 -2.18 -14.59 -0.89
N GLU A 116 -1.78 -15.63 -0.16
CA GLU A 116 -2.03 -17.03 -0.53
C GLU A 116 -3.31 -17.51 0.15
N PRO A 117 -4.15 -18.34 -0.49
CA PRO A 117 -5.31 -18.91 0.18
C PRO A 117 -4.87 -19.86 1.30
N ALA A 118 -5.53 -19.79 2.46
CA ALA A 118 -5.21 -20.65 3.60
C ALA A 118 -5.51 -22.14 3.31
N THR A 119 -6.44 -22.43 2.42
CA THR A 119 -6.76 -23.78 1.94
C THR A 119 -7.12 -23.74 0.46
N ASN A 120 -7.21 -24.90 -0.19
CA ASN A 120 -7.65 -24.98 -1.59
C ASN A 120 -9.18 -24.90 -1.77
N THR A 121 -9.91 -24.44 -0.74
CA THR A 121 -11.35 -24.23 -0.84
C THR A 121 -11.64 -22.97 -1.65
N GLN A 122 -12.78 -22.96 -2.34
CA GLN A 122 -13.18 -21.82 -3.17
C GLN A 122 -13.31 -20.54 -2.33
N GLU A 123 -13.79 -20.68 -1.09
CA GLU A 123 -13.99 -19.57 -0.15
C GLU A 123 -12.66 -18.90 0.23
N ASP A 124 -11.61 -19.67 0.50
CA ASP A 124 -10.29 -19.12 0.85
C ASP A 124 -9.56 -18.54 -0.37
N ILE A 125 -9.75 -19.13 -1.56
CA ILE A 125 -9.26 -18.58 -2.83
C ILE A 125 -9.90 -17.21 -3.10
N GLU A 126 -11.22 -17.10 -2.94
CA GLU A 126 -11.93 -15.83 -3.06
C GLU A 126 -11.53 -14.85 -1.97
N ALA A 127 -11.29 -15.31 -0.74
CA ALA A 127 -10.82 -14.45 0.34
C ALA A 127 -9.43 -13.87 0.05
N ALA A 128 -8.50 -14.67 -0.48
CA ALA A 128 -7.19 -14.19 -0.93
C ALA A 128 -7.33 -13.14 -2.04
N GLN A 129 -8.20 -13.37 -3.02
CA GLN A 129 -8.46 -12.39 -4.07
C GLN A 129 -9.07 -11.10 -3.54
N ARG A 130 -9.98 -11.17 -2.55
CA ARG A 130 -10.55 -9.98 -1.89
C ARG A 130 -9.49 -9.23 -1.08
N ALA A 131 -8.64 -9.92 -0.33
CA ALA A 131 -7.53 -9.30 0.38
C ALA A 131 -6.59 -8.57 -0.61
N GLN A 132 -6.28 -9.20 -1.74
CA GLN A 132 -5.48 -8.57 -2.80
C GLN A 132 -6.18 -7.37 -3.43
N ASP A 133 -7.50 -7.40 -3.59
CA ASP A 133 -8.29 -6.28 -4.13
C ASP A 133 -8.36 -5.09 -3.16
N PHE A 134 -8.35 -5.33 -1.84
CA PHE A 134 -8.28 -4.26 -0.83
C PHE A 134 -6.86 -3.67 -0.69
N GLN A 135 -5.82 -4.43 -1.06
CA GLN A 135 -4.43 -3.96 -1.07
C GLN A 135 -4.08 -3.14 -2.33
N LEU A 136 -4.41 -3.66 -3.52
CA LEU A 136 -3.94 -3.13 -4.81
C LEU A 136 -5.07 -2.89 -5.84
N GLY A 137 -6.31 -3.30 -5.56
CA GLY A 137 -7.34 -3.53 -6.58
C GLY A 137 -8.62 -2.71 -6.50
N CYS A 138 -9.63 -3.18 -7.24
CA CYS A 138 -10.77 -2.39 -7.70
C CYS A 138 -12.15 -2.90 -7.23
N SER A 139 -12.23 -4.07 -6.60
CA SER A 139 -13.49 -4.76 -6.25
C SER A 139 -14.02 -4.46 -4.85
N MET A 140 -13.83 -3.23 -4.35
CA MET A 140 -14.22 -2.86 -2.98
C MET A 140 -15.70 -2.39 -2.89
N ARG A 141 -16.27 -1.92 -4.01
CA ARG A 141 -17.56 -1.21 -4.04
C ARG A 141 -18.73 -1.98 -3.40
N SER A 142 -18.84 -3.28 -3.67
CA SER A 142 -19.94 -4.11 -3.16
C SER A 142 -19.88 -4.33 -1.65
N ARG A 143 -18.69 -4.22 -1.05
CA ARG A 143 -18.46 -4.46 0.39
C ARG A 143 -18.47 -3.17 1.19
N VAL A 144 -17.82 -2.13 0.68
CA VAL A 144 -17.68 -0.84 1.38
C VAL A 144 -18.95 0.03 1.23
N GLY A 145 -19.64 -0.09 0.09
CA GLY A 145 -20.88 0.62 -0.17
C GLY A 145 -20.73 2.14 -0.13
N ASN A 146 -21.60 2.81 0.62
CA ASN A 146 -21.68 4.28 0.69
C ASN A 146 -20.49 4.95 1.38
N ARG A 147 -19.66 4.18 2.11
CA ARG A 147 -18.44 4.71 2.75
C ARG A 147 -17.32 4.94 1.75
N LEU A 148 -17.37 4.32 0.56
CA LEU A 148 -16.40 4.51 -0.50
C LEU A 148 -16.76 5.74 -1.34
N PRO A 149 -15.95 6.81 -1.34
CA PRO A 149 -16.27 8.01 -2.11
C PRO A 149 -16.34 7.71 -3.61
N LYS A 150 -17.25 8.40 -4.31
CA LYS A 150 -17.48 8.23 -5.74
C LYS A 150 -16.72 9.29 -6.52
N PHE A 151 -15.95 8.86 -7.51
CA PHE A 151 -15.42 9.77 -8.51
C PHE A 151 -16.54 10.30 -9.39
N THR A 152 -16.53 11.61 -9.64
CA THR A 152 -17.26 12.17 -10.77
C THR A 152 -16.70 11.65 -12.10
N PRO A 153 -17.44 11.72 -13.23
CA PRO A 153 -16.92 11.27 -14.52
C PRO A 153 -15.60 11.95 -14.93
N SER A 154 -15.45 13.26 -14.65
CA SER A 154 -14.23 14.01 -14.94
C SER A 154 -13.06 13.58 -14.05
N GLU A 155 -13.30 13.34 -12.77
CA GLU A 155 -12.30 12.81 -11.85
C GLU A 155 -11.84 11.40 -12.23
N ALA A 156 -12.78 10.51 -12.57
CA ALA A 156 -12.47 9.17 -13.03
C ALA A 156 -11.63 9.20 -14.31
N ALA A 157 -11.94 10.10 -15.25
CA ALA A 157 -11.16 10.31 -16.46
C ALA A 157 -9.75 10.85 -16.17
N LEU A 158 -9.60 11.71 -15.15
CA LEU A 158 -8.30 12.25 -14.74
C LEU A 158 -7.41 11.20 -14.08
N VAL A 159 -7.99 10.35 -13.22
CA VAL A 159 -7.28 9.24 -12.54
C VAL A 159 -6.91 8.13 -13.52
N LYS A 160 -7.77 7.83 -14.50
CA LYS A 160 -7.51 6.78 -15.48
C LYS A 160 -6.30 7.15 -16.33
N GLY A 161 -5.24 6.34 -16.25
CA GLY A 161 -4.01 6.56 -17.01
C GLY A 161 -3.14 7.70 -16.46
N SER A 162 -3.22 8.00 -15.16
CA SER A 162 -2.37 9.00 -14.50
C SER A 162 -0.97 8.47 -14.14
N LEU A 163 -0.68 7.20 -14.43
CA LEU A 163 0.59 6.53 -14.12
C LEU A 163 1.40 6.30 -15.41
N ASP A 164 2.63 6.79 -15.47
CA ASP A 164 3.62 6.39 -16.48
C ASP A 164 4.30 5.06 -16.09
N PHE A 165 4.40 4.78 -14.78
CA PHE A 165 4.91 3.53 -14.21
C PHE A 165 4.23 3.23 -12.86
N VAL A 166 4.39 2.00 -12.38
CA VAL A 166 3.95 1.55 -11.06
C VAL A 166 5.17 1.23 -10.20
N GLY A 167 5.29 1.86 -9.03
CA GLY A 167 6.22 1.45 -8.00
C GLY A 167 5.59 0.35 -7.13
N ILE A 168 6.35 -0.69 -6.81
CA ILE A 168 5.91 -1.79 -5.94
C ILE A 168 6.87 -1.92 -4.76
N ASN A 169 6.33 -1.78 -3.56
CA ASN A 169 6.98 -2.04 -2.29
C ASN A 169 6.49 -3.41 -1.81
N HIS A 170 7.32 -4.44 -1.94
CA HIS A 170 6.92 -5.81 -1.62
C HIS A 170 7.91 -6.45 -0.65
N TYR A 171 7.40 -6.92 0.49
CA TYR A 171 8.22 -7.43 1.58
C TYR A 171 7.90 -8.86 1.99
N THR A 172 6.63 -9.24 1.96
CA THR A 172 6.11 -10.44 2.64
C THR A 172 4.83 -10.94 1.96
N THR A 173 4.39 -12.11 2.41
CA THR A 173 3.13 -12.75 2.00
C THR A 173 2.41 -13.27 3.24
N PHE A 174 1.08 -13.21 3.27
CA PHE A 174 0.26 -13.82 4.31
C PHE A 174 -0.72 -14.84 3.72
N TYR A 175 -1.23 -15.73 4.56
CA TYR A 175 -2.41 -16.50 4.24
C TYR A 175 -3.66 -15.64 4.40
N ALA A 176 -4.65 -15.84 3.54
CA ALA A 176 -5.98 -15.28 3.63
C ALA A 176 -7.02 -16.40 3.79
N ARG A 177 -7.93 -16.23 4.75
CA ARG A 177 -9.03 -17.15 5.04
C ARG A 177 -10.36 -16.44 5.02
N ASN A 178 -11.41 -17.08 4.54
CA ASN A 178 -12.76 -16.52 4.60
C ASN A 178 -13.27 -16.45 6.06
N SER A 179 -13.79 -15.29 6.46
CA SER A 179 -14.50 -15.15 7.74
C SER A 179 -15.92 -15.68 7.62
N THR A 180 -16.20 -16.87 8.15
CA THR A 180 -17.50 -17.55 8.02
C THR A 180 -18.65 -16.87 8.76
N THR A 181 -18.38 -16.14 9.84
CA THR A 181 -19.41 -15.53 10.70
C THR A 181 -19.56 -14.03 10.50
N ASN A 182 -18.62 -13.39 9.78
CA ASN A 182 -18.46 -11.93 9.70
C ASN A 182 -18.50 -11.20 11.06
N LEU A 183 -18.27 -11.89 12.18
CA LEU A 183 -18.34 -11.31 13.52
C LEU A 183 -17.33 -10.16 13.67
N ILE A 184 -16.13 -10.34 13.12
CA ILE A 184 -15.08 -9.31 13.12
C ILE A 184 -15.53 -8.08 12.32
N GLY A 185 -16.11 -8.26 11.14
CA GLY A 185 -16.63 -7.14 10.32
C GLY A 185 -17.80 -6.41 10.97
N THR A 186 -18.68 -7.12 11.66
CA THR A 186 -19.81 -6.52 12.39
C THR A 186 -19.34 -5.79 13.66
N LEU A 187 -18.34 -6.34 14.36
CA LEU A 187 -17.84 -5.79 15.62
C LEU A 187 -16.93 -4.58 15.40
N LEU A 188 -15.97 -4.68 14.47
CA LEU A 188 -15.01 -3.62 14.20
C LEU A 188 -15.61 -2.52 13.30
N HIS A 189 -16.37 -2.93 12.27
CA HIS A 189 -16.95 -2.04 11.27
C HIS A 189 -15.93 -1.02 10.69
N ASP A 190 -14.70 -1.47 10.45
CA ASP A 190 -13.58 -0.64 9.98
C ASP A 190 -13.11 -1.02 8.56
N SER A 191 -12.12 -0.30 8.03
CA SER A 191 -11.64 -0.52 6.66
C SER A 191 -10.87 -1.83 6.48
N ILE A 192 -10.21 -2.30 7.54
CA ILE A 192 -9.45 -3.56 7.53
C ILE A 192 -10.40 -4.76 7.41
N ALA A 193 -11.50 -4.74 8.15
CA ALA A 193 -12.45 -5.85 8.19
C ALA A 193 -13.32 -5.96 6.93
N ASP A 194 -13.42 -4.90 6.13
CA ASP A 194 -14.30 -4.83 4.95
C ASP A 194 -13.99 -5.87 3.87
N SER A 195 -12.74 -6.33 3.77
CA SER A 195 -12.35 -7.41 2.86
C SER A 195 -13.07 -8.73 3.15
N GLY A 196 -13.51 -8.92 4.41
CA GLY A 196 -14.07 -10.18 4.91
C GLY A 196 -13.06 -11.34 4.89
N ALA A 197 -11.76 -11.03 4.79
CA ALA A 197 -10.68 -11.99 4.83
C ALA A 197 -9.90 -11.84 6.14
N ILE A 198 -9.62 -12.96 6.81
CA ILE A 198 -8.69 -13.02 7.93
C ILE A 198 -7.31 -13.26 7.33
N THR A 199 -6.39 -12.31 7.51
CA THR A 199 -5.04 -12.38 6.97
C THR A 199 -4.03 -12.63 8.08
N LEU A 200 -3.27 -13.73 7.98
CA LEU A 200 -2.32 -14.14 8.99
C LEU A 200 -1.06 -14.74 8.36
N PRO A 201 0.13 -14.56 8.96
CA PRO A 201 1.34 -15.23 8.50
C PRO A 201 1.38 -16.72 8.87
N PHE A 202 0.32 -17.27 9.46
CA PHE A 202 0.23 -18.66 9.90
C PHE A 202 -1.05 -19.32 9.39
N ASN A 203 -0.95 -20.61 9.10
CA ASN A 203 -2.09 -21.48 8.86
C ASN A 203 -2.12 -22.58 9.93
N GLY A 204 -3.01 -22.44 10.91
CA GLY A 204 -2.94 -23.22 12.15
C GLY A 204 -1.67 -22.85 12.92
N THR A 205 -0.80 -23.83 13.19
CA THR A 205 0.48 -23.62 13.88
C THR A 205 1.67 -23.39 12.93
N LYS A 206 1.46 -23.53 11.61
CA LYS A 206 2.53 -23.44 10.61
C LYS A 206 2.66 -22.02 10.07
N ALA A 207 3.83 -21.41 10.25
CA ALA A 207 4.18 -20.14 9.60
C ALA A 207 4.33 -20.33 8.09
N ILE A 208 4.03 -19.28 7.32
CA ILE A 208 4.18 -19.29 5.85
C ILE A 208 5.64 -19.47 5.42
N ALA A 209 6.59 -18.91 6.17
CA ALA A 209 8.02 -19.02 5.94
C ALA A 209 8.83 -18.64 7.19
N GLU A 210 10.16 -18.56 7.03
CA GLU A 210 11.05 -18.01 8.06
C GLU A 210 10.71 -16.53 8.30
N ARG A 211 10.52 -16.15 9.57
CA ARG A 211 10.33 -14.76 9.98
C ARG A 211 11.66 -14.01 9.99
N ALA A 212 11.68 -12.75 9.59
CA ALA A 212 12.79 -11.84 9.90
C ALA A 212 12.76 -11.43 11.39
N ASN A 213 13.11 -10.20 11.73
CA ASN A 213 13.01 -9.73 13.10
C ASN A 213 11.60 -9.19 13.42
N SER A 214 11.04 -8.36 12.54
CA SER A 214 9.70 -7.80 12.70
C SER A 214 8.61 -8.88 12.71
N ILE A 215 7.63 -8.74 13.61
CA ILE A 215 6.55 -9.73 13.81
C ILE A 215 5.70 -9.98 12.55
N TRP A 216 5.69 -9.03 11.63
CA TRP A 216 4.90 -9.04 10.39
C TRP A 216 5.69 -9.51 9.16
N LEU A 217 7.03 -9.60 9.23
CA LEU A 217 7.88 -9.80 8.05
C LEU A 217 8.32 -11.27 7.93
N TYR A 218 7.80 -11.97 6.92
CA TYR A 218 8.12 -13.37 6.60
C TYR A 218 8.71 -13.45 5.19
N ILE A 219 9.76 -14.26 5.05
CA ILE A 219 10.61 -14.27 3.85
C ILE A 219 10.05 -15.26 2.83
N VAL A 220 9.30 -14.74 1.84
CA VAL A 220 8.58 -15.55 0.83
C VAL A 220 9.01 -15.11 -0.58
N PRO A 221 10.26 -15.32 -1.00
CA PRO A 221 10.80 -14.71 -2.21
C PRO A 221 10.04 -15.09 -3.49
N GLN A 222 9.44 -16.29 -3.55
CA GLN A 222 8.63 -16.73 -4.68
C GLN A 222 7.41 -15.85 -4.96
N SER A 223 6.86 -15.17 -3.95
CA SER A 223 5.70 -14.29 -4.12
C SER A 223 6.01 -13.08 -4.99
N MET A 224 7.27 -12.66 -5.10
CA MET A 224 7.67 -11.57 -6.00
C MET A 224 7.30 -11.91 -7.45
N ARG A 225 7.60 -13.14 -7.90
CA ARG A 225 7.23 -13.59 -9.24
C ARG A 225 5.72 -13.63 -9.42
N THR A 226 5.01 -14.19 -8.44
CA THR A 226 3.55 -14.30 -8.47
C THR A 226 2.91 -12.91 -8.57
N LEU A 227 3.38 -11.95 -7.77
CA LEU A 227 2.89 -10.57 -7.78
C LEU A 227 3.17 -9.88 -9.11
N MET A 228 4.39 -9.98 -9.67
CA MET A 228 4.70 -9.39 -10.97
C MET A 228 3.83 -9.98 -12.09
N ASN A 229 3.62 -11.30 -12.08
CA ASN A 229 2.72 -11.97 -13.03
C ASN A 229 1.27 -11.51 -12.87
N TYR A 230 0.80 -11.34 -11.63
CA TYR A 230 -0.52 -10.80 -11.36
C TYR A 230 -0.66 -9.36 -11.88
N VAL A 231 0.33 -8.50 -11.65
CA VAL A 231 0.34 -7.13 -12.16
C VAL A 231 0.28 -7.11 -13.69
N LYS A 232 1.10 -7.96 -14.33
CA LYS A 232 1.12 -8.15 -15.78
C LYS A 232 -0.26 -8.54 -16.33
N GLN A 233 -0.86 -9.57 -15.75
CA GLN A 233 -2.11 -10.15 -16.28
C GLN A 233 -3.33 -9.27 -15.97
N LYS A 234 -3.42 -8.71 -14.76
CA LYS A 234 -4.61 -7.99 -14.30
C LYS A 234 -4.62 -6.52 -14.72
N TYR A 235 -3.46 -5.86 -14.79
CA TYR A 235 -3.37 -4.42 -15.05
C TYR A 235 -2.72 -4.07 -16.39
N GLY A 236 -2.60 -5.04 -17.30
CA GLY A 236 -2.14 -4.79 -18.67
C GLY A 236 -0.64 -4.53 -18.80
N ASN A 237 0.17 -5.14 -17.93
CA ASN A 237 1.63 -5.10 -17.97
C ASN A 237 2.25 -3.69 -18.03
N PRO A 238 1.94 -2.80 -17.07
CA PRO A 238 2.58 -1.48 -17.01
C PRO A 238 4.08 -1.63 -16.72
N PRO A 239 4.91 -0.62 -17.02
CA PRO A 239 6.26 -0.55 -16.48
C PRO A 239 6.23 -0.58 -14.95
N VAL A 240 6.98 -1.50 -14.35
CA VAL A 240 7.07 -1.68 -12.90
C VAL A 240 8.49 -1.41 -12.41
N TYR A 241 8.61 -0.67 -11.32
CA TYR A 241 9.84 -0.56 -10.55
C TYR A 241 9.61 -1.15 -9.16
N VAL A 242 10.47 -2.07 -8.71
CA VAL A 242 10.49 -2.46 -7.28
C VAL A 242 11.12 -1.31 -6.52
N THR A 243 10.31 -0.53 -5.82
CA THR A 243 10.71 0.71 -5.16
C THR A 243 11.16 0.47 -3.72
N GLU A 244 10.64 -0.57 -3.06
CA GLU A 244 11.15 -1.05 -1.78
C GLU A 244 11.09 -2.58 -1.66
N ASN A 245 12.13 -3.16 -1.08
CA ASN A 245 12.24 -4.57 -0.71
C ASN A 245 13.36 -4.70 0.34
N GLY A 246 13.16 -5.50 1.39
CA GLY A 246 14.18 -5.64 2.42
C GLY A 246 13.72 -6.38 3.67
N MET A 247 14.62 -6.48 4.64
CA MET A 247 14.31 -7.05 5.94
C MET A 247 15.10 -6.37 7.06
N ASP A 248 14.50 -6.37 8.25
CA ASP A 248 15.11 -5.88 9.47
C ASP A 248 15.86 -7.00 10.21
N ASP A 249 16.88 -6.60 10.97
CA ASP A 249 17.58 -7.48 11.91
C ASP A 249 17.26 -7.06 13.34
N ALA A 250 17.49 -7.97 14.29
CA ALA A 250 17.39 -7.65 15.70
C ALA A 250 18.42 -6.58 16.08
N ASN A 251 17.96 -5.55 16.81
CA ASN A 251 18.84 -4.54 17.38
C ASN A 251 18.84 -4.66 18.90
N SER A 252 20.02 -4.89 19.48
CA SER A 252 20.19 -5.07 20.91
C SER A 252 21.55 -4.55 21.34
N ILE A 253 21.61 -3.94 22.54
CA ILE A 253 22.87 -3.46 23.15
C ILE A 253 23.90 -4.59 23.36
N PHE A 254 23.45 -5.85 23.33
CA PHE A 254 24.30 -7.03 23.47
C PHE A 254 24.89 -7.53 22.14
N ILE A 255 24.50 -6.93 21.00
CA ILE A 255 25.03 -7.29 19.69
C ILE A 255 26.18 -6.34 19.37
N SER A 256 27.39 -6.89 19.20
CA SER A 256 28.56 -6.11 18.81
C SER A 256 28.38 -5.57 17.38
N LYS A 257 29.00 -4.42 17.06
CA LYS A 257 29.02 -3.92 15.67
C LYS A 257 29.54 -4.98 14.68
N LYS A 258 30.55 -5.75 15.09
CA LYS A 258 31.13 -6.81 14.26
C LYS A 258 30.11 -7.89 13.91
N ASP A 259 29.21 -8.22 14.84
CA ASP A 259 28.18 -9.23 14.63
C ASP A 259 26.95 -8.65 13.92
N ALA A 260 26.60 -7.39 14.18
CA ALA A 260 25.53 -6.70 13.44
C ALA A 260 25.84 -6.56 11.92
N LEU A 261 27.12 -6.51 11.55
CA LEU A 261 27.56 -6.48 10.15
C LEU A 261 27.54 -7.86 9.47
N LYS A 262 27.25 -8.95 10.19
CA LYS A 262 27.14 -10.31 9.62
C LYS A 262 25.69 -10.59 9.22
N ASP A 263 25.23 -9.94 8.16
CA ASP A 263 23.84 -9.98 7.72
C ASP A 263 23.58 -11.00 6.60
N GLU A 264 24.13 -12.22 6.72
CA GLU A 264 23.97 -13.29 5.74
C GLU A 264 22.51 -13.61 5.41
N LYS A 265 21.61 -13.43 6.39
CA LYS A 265 20.17 -13.60 6.18
C LYS A 265 19.60 -12.53 5.25
N ARG A 266 20.03 -11.26 5.37
CA ARG A 266 19.67 -10.19 4.44
C ARG A 266 20.23 -10.45 3.04
N ILE A 267 21.45 -10.98 2.93
CA ILE A 267 22.03 -11.39 1.64
C ILE A 267 21.16 -12.48 0.98
N ARG A 268 20.76 -13.51 1.73
CA ARG A 268 19.86 -14.57 1.23
C ARG A 268 18.48 -14.03 0.85
N TYR A 269 17.93 -13.11 1.64
CA TYR A 269 16.67 -12.43 1.35
C TYR A 269 16.74 -11.76 -0.04
N TYR A 270 17.72 -10.88 -0.26
CA TYR A 270 17.85 -10.18 -1.54
C TYR A 270 18.14 -11.12 -2.70
N SER A 271 19.03 -12.10 -2.51
CA SER A 271 19.32 -13.09 -3.55
C SER A 271 18.07 -13.88 -3.97
N GLY A 272 17.23 -14.26 -3.01
CA GLY A 272 15.96 -14.94 -3.29
C GLY A 272 14.98 -14.06 -4.06
N TYR A 273 14.66 -12.88 -3.53
CA TYR A 273 13.69 -11.97 -4.16
C TYR A 273 14.14 -11.52 -5.55
N LEU A 274 15.43 -11.21 -5.74
CA LEU A 274 15.98 -10.85 -7.05
C LEU A 274 15.95 -12.01 -8.05
N SER A 275 16.19 -13.24 -7.61
CA SER A 275 16.09 -14.42 -8.48
C SER A 275 14.66 -14.63 -8.99
N TYR A 276 13.66 -14.47 -8.12
CA TYR A 276 12.26 -14.59 -8.53
C TYR A 276 11.76 -13.39 -9.33
N LEU A 277 12.29 -12.19 -9.08
CA LEU A 277 12.06 -11.02 -9.94
C LEU A 277 12.60 -11.27 -11.35
N LEU A 278 13.83 -11.78 -11.47
CA LEU A 278 14.41 -12.15 -12.75
C LEU A 278 13.56 -13.19 -13.48
N ALA A 279 13.01 -14.18 -12.77
CA ALA A 279 12.12 -15.19 -13.35
C ALA A 279 10.73 -14.66 -13.76
N ALA A 280 10.40 -13.40 -13.45
CA ALA A 280 9.17 -12.73 -13.87
C ALA A 280 9.33 -11.87 -15.14
N ILE A 281 10.57 -11.55 -15.52
CA ILE A 281 10.95 -10.80 -16.73
C ILE A 281 10.97 -11.77 -17.92
#